data_AF-A0A6P7STF1-F1
#
_entry.id   AF-A0A6P7STF1-F1
#
_cell.length_a   1.000
_cell.length_b   1.000
_cell.length_c   1.000
_cell.angle_alpha   90.00
_cell.angle_beta   90.00
_cell.angle_gamma   90.00
#
_symmetry.space_group_name_H-M   'P 1'
#
loop_
_entity.id
_entity.type
_entity.pdbx_description
1 polymer ?
#
loop_
_entity_poly.entity_id
_entity_poly.type
_entity_poly.pdbx_seq_one_letter_code
_entity_poly.pdbx_strand_id
1 'polypeptide(L)'
;MAKVNISNVVVLDNPSPFLNPFQFEITFECLEDLPEDLEWKIIYVGSAESMDYDQVLDSVLVGPVPGGRHMFVFQAGPPDTSKIPIADAVGVTVVLLTCSYKSKEFIRVGYYVNNEYSDPELKETPPDMPVYDKLQRNILATCPRVTRFKIDWDDNQDSENIPPMQNTDTESNQMYDEKSNDELLKPMPGFHDDSNSMRMETELVT
;
A
#
# COMPACT_ATOMS: atom_id res chain seq x y z
N MET A 1 1.95 7.22 16.98
CA MET A 1 2.99 6.15 16.95
C MET A 1 2.36 4.92 16.31
N ALA A 2 3.13 3.95 15.78
CA ALA A 2 2.50 2.71 15.32
C ALA A 2 1.99 1.92 16.52
N LYS A 3 0.69 1.61 16.57
CA LYS A 3 0.08 0.87 17.70
C LYS A 3 0.36 -0.63 17.63
N VAL A 4 0.68 -1.15 16.45
CA VAL A 4 1.05 -2.55 16.21
C VAL A 4 2.51 -2.64 15.78
N ASN A 5 3.24 -3.61 16.32
CA ASN A 5 4.59 -3.95 15.89
C ASN A 5 4.72 -5.47 15.65
N ILE A 6 5.15 -5.86 14.46
CA ILE A 6 5.52 -7.27 14.18
C ILE A 6 6.85 -7.57 14.87
N SER A 7 6.85 -8.54 15.77
CA SER A 7 8.02 -8.97 16.54
C SER A 7 8.81 -10.05 15.81
N ASN A 8 8.12 -10.99 15.16
CA ASN A 8 8.72 -12.10 14.42
C ASN A 8 7.76 -12.65 13.35
N VAL A 9 8.32 -13.20 12.27
CA VAL A 9 7.58 -13.99 11.27
C VAL A 9 8.44 -15.20 10.91
N VAL A 10 7.98 -16.40 11.28
CA VAL A 10 8.65 -17.67 10.96
C VAL A 10 7.99 -18.26 9.73
N VAL A 11 8.79 -18.55 8.70
CA VAL A 11 8.33 -19.30 7.52
C VAL A 11 8.34 -20.78 7.87
N LEU A 12 7.18 -21.44 7.79
CA LEU A 12 7.01 -22.87 8.02
C LEU A 12 6.99 -23.62 6.67
N ASP A 13 7.15 -24.95 6.71
CA ASP A 13 7.17 -25.83 5.52
C ASP A 13 8.03 -25.30 4.36
N ASN A 14 9.33 -25.09 4.63
CA ASN A 14 10.24 -24.47 3.67
C ASN A 14 11.63 -25.14 3.65
N PRO A 15 12.18 -25.51 2.48
CA PRO A 15 11.55 -25.45 1.15
C PRO A 15 10.46 -26.54 0.98
N SER A 16 9.49 -26.29 0.10
CA SER A 16 8.33 -27.17 -0.14
C SER A 16 7.96 -27.23 -1.63
N PRO A 17 7.14 -28.21 -2.08
CA PRO A 17 6.56 -28.19 -3.43
C PRO A 17 5.85 -26.87 -3.75
N PHE A 18 5.88 -26.42 -5.00
CA PHE A 18 5.28 -25.15 -5.41
C PHE A 18 3.79 -25.05 -5.06
N LEU A 19 3.06 -26.17 -5.20
CA LEU A 19 1.63 -26.27 -4.93
C LEU A 19 1.31 -26.47 -3.44
N ASN A 20 2.29 -26.57 -2.54
CA ASN A 20 2.02 -26.57 -1.10
C ASN A 20 1.54 -25.18 -0.65
N PRO A 21 0.63 -25.11 0.33
CA PRO A 21 0.25 -23.86 1.00
C PRO A 21 1.46 -23.07 1.50
N PHE A 22 1.37 -21.74 1.46
CA PHE A 22 2.26 -20.87 2.24
C PHE A 22 1.86 -20.93 3.70
N GLN A 23 2.83 -20.95 4.62
CA GLN A 23 2.59 -21.00 6.06
C GLN A 23 3.53 -20.05 6.79
N PHE A 24 2.97 -19.09 7.53
CA PHE A 24 3.72 -18.12 8.33
C PHE A 24 3.22 -18.14 9.78
N GLU A 25 4.10 -18.40 10.74
CA GLU A 25 3.81 -18.11 12.16
C GLU A 25 4.17 -16.65 12.43
N ILE A 26 3.15 -15.84 12.71
CA ILE A 26 3.26 -14.40 12.89
C ILE A 26 3.15 -14.09 14.38
N THR A 27 4.18 -13.43 14.93
CA THR A 27 4.15 -12.85 16.28
C THR A 27 4.12 -11.33 16.17
N PHE A 28 3.14 -10.69 16.81
CA PHE A 28 3.03 -9.24 16.87
C PHE A 28 2.62 -8.75 18.26
N GLU A 29 2.80 -7.47 18.50
CA GLU A 29 2.49 -6.78 19.76
C GLU A 29 1.62 -5.56 19.47
N CYS A 30 0.49 -5.46 20.17
CA CYS A 30 -0.35 -4.26 20.23
C CYS A 30 -0.01 -3.48 21.50
N LEU A 31 0.27 -2.19 21.38
CA LEU A 31 0.57 -1.31 22.52
C LEU A 31 -0.67 -0.99 23.37
N GLU A 32 -1.85 -1.06 22.77
CA GLU A 32 -3.16 -0.77 23.36
C GLU A 32 -4.25 -1.54 22.60
N ASP A 33 -5.48 -1.53 23.12
CA ASP A 33 -6.63 -2.21 22.51
C ASP A 33 -7.00 -1.55 21.16
N LEU A 34 -7.14 -2.36 20.11
CA LEU A 34 -7.66 -1.95 18.81
C LEU A 34 -9.15 -2.32 18.70
N PRO A 35 -10.05 -1.35 18.49
CA PRO A 35 -11.49 -1.62 18.35
C PRO A 35 -11.86 -2.28 17.02
N GLU A 36 -11.08 -2.05 15.97
CA GLU A 36 -11.30 -2.61 14.63
C GLU A 36 -10.32 -3.76 14.33
N ASP A 37 -10.63 -4.55 13.30
CA ASP A 37 -9.81 -5.69 12.88
C ASP A 37 -8.52 -5.26 12.16
N LEU A 38 -7.47 -6.04 12.36
CA LEU A 38 -6.29 -6.07 11.49
C LEU A 38 -6.55 -6.98 10.30
N GLU A 39 -6.41 -6.45 9.08
CA GLU A 39 -6.49 -7.23 7.86
C GLU A 39 -5.08 -7.69 7.45
N TRP A 40 -4.88 -9.00 7.42
CA TRP A 40 -3.63 -9.64 6.99
C TRP A 40 -3.84 -10.29 5.62
N LYS A 41 -2.92 -10.05 4.68
CA LYS A 41 -2.94 -10.66 3.34
C LYS A 41 -1.60 -11.30 3.02
N ILE A 42 -1.65 -12.47 2.39
CA ILE A 42 -0.50 -13.08 1.70
C ILE A 42 -0.69 -12.80 0.21
N ILE A 43 0.30 -12.16 -0.42
CA ILE A 43 0.26 -11.76 -1.83
C ILE A 43 1.47 -12.36 -2.54
N TYR A 44 1.24 -13.12 -3.60
CA TYR A 44 2.28 -13.65 -4.46
C TYR A 44 2.50 -12.73 -5.66
N VAL A 45 3.73 -12.32 -5.91
CA VAL A 45 4.07 -11.52 -7.09
C VAL A 45 4.18 -12.44 -8.30
N GLY A 46 3.22 -12.34 -9.23
CA GLY A 46 3.17 -13.21 -10.40
C GLY A 46 4.20 -12.85 -11.48
N SER A 47 4.63 -11.60 -11.54
CA SER A 47 5.69 -11.11 -12.43
C SER A 47 6.39 -9.90 -11.82
N ALA A 48 7.69 -9.75 -12.06
CA ALA A 48 8.42 -8.55 -11.63
C ALA A 48 8.09 -7.30 -12.48
N GLU A 49 7.47 -7.47 -13.66
CA GLU A 49 7.23 -6.39 -14.62
C GLU A 49 5.87 -5.69 -14.46
N SER A 50 4.85 -6.37 -13.91
CA SER A 50 3.54 -5.76 -13.62
C SER A 50 2.86 -6.34 -12.39
N MET A 51 2.27 -5.44 -11.59
CA MET A 51 1.40 -5.77 -10.46
C MET A 51 0.04 -6.37 -10.90
N ASP A 52 -0.31 -6.33 -12.19
CA ASP A 52 -1.53 -6.97 -12.70
C ASP A 52 -1.53 -8.50 -12.51
N TYR A 53 -0.35 -9.09 -12.29
CA TYR A 53 -0.15 -10.51 -11.98
C TYR A 53 -0.04 -10.80 -10.48
N ASP A 54 -0.14 -9.79 -9.60
CA ASP A 54 -0.13 -9.99 -8.14
C ASP A 54 -1.39 -10.74 -7.70
N GLN A 55 -1.19 -11.83 -6.95
CA GLN A 55 -2.28 -12.69 -6.49
C GLN A 55 -2.40 -12.63 -4.97
N VAL A 56 -3.51 -12.09 -4.47
CA VAL A 56 -3.89 -12.25 -3.06
C VAL A 56 -4.27 -13.72 -2.86
N LEU A 57 -3.43 -14.47 -2.16
CA LEU A 57 -3.61 -15.90 -1.93
C LEU A 57 -4.66 -16.17 -0.85
N ASP A 58 -4.67 -15.34 0.20
CA ASP A 58 -5.70 -15.31 1.23
C ASP A 58 -5.70 -13.95 1.96
N SER A 59 -6.80 -13.65 2.64
CA SER A 59 -7.04 -12.44 3.41
C SER A 59 -7.82 -12.76 4.69
N VAL A 60 -7.20 -12.56 5.86
CA VAL A 60 -7.83 -12.84 7.15
C VAL A 60 -7.96 -11.57 8.00
N LEU A 61 -9.09 -11.47 8.70
CA LEU A 61 -9.34 -10.44 9.70
C LEU A 61 -9.00 -11.00 11.09
N VAL A 62 -8.28 -10.19 11.87
CA VAL A 62 -7.89 -10.51 13.25
C VAL A 62 -8.32 -9.35 14.12
N GLY A 63 -9.42 -9.51 14.86
CA GLY A 63 -9.85 -8.54 15.86
C GLY A 63 -11.22 -8.85 16.51
N PRO A 64 -11.71 -7.94 17.38
CA PRO A 64 -10.98 -6.79 17.92
C PRO A 64 -9.74 -7.25 18.71
N VAL A 65 -8.67 -6.45 18.73
CA VAL A 65 -7.34 -6.93 19.18
C VAL A 65 -6.95 -6.26 20.51
N PRO A 66 -6.91 -6.99 21.64
CA PRO A 66 -6.47 -6.44 22.91
C PRO A 66 -4.99 -6.02 22.89
N GLY A 67 -4.61 -5.10 23.77
CA GLY A 67 -3.21 -4.79 24.05
C GLY A 67 -2.44 -6.01 24.55
N GLY A 68 -1.17 -6.12 24.16
CA GLY A 68 -0.28 -7.23 24.49
C GLY A 68 0.27 -7.96 23.27
N ARG A 69 0.88 -9.12 23.51
CA ARG A 69 1.57 -9.93 22.50
C ARG A 69 0.70 -11.09 22.03
N HIS A 70 0.57 -11.20 20.71
CA HIS A 70 -0.24 -12.19 20.01
C HIS A 70 0.60 -13.04 19.08
N MET A 71 0.12 -14.25 18.78
CA MET A 71 0.75 -15.18 17.85
C MET A 71 -0.32 -16.02 17.16
N PHE A 72 -0.20 -16.18 15.84
CA PHE A 72 -1.06 -17.08 15.07
C PHE A 72 -0.31 -17.64 13.85
N VAL A 73 -0.81 -18.76 13.31
CA VAL A 73 -0.34 -19.30 12.03
C VAL A 73 -1.30 -18.83 10.94
N PHE A 74 -0.77 -18.13 9.94
CA PHE A 74 -1.49 -17.76 8.73
C PHE A 74 -1.07 -18.69 7.59
N GLN A 75 -2.03 -19.45 7.06
CA GLN A 75 -1.83 -20.37 5.95
C GLN A 75 -2.69 -19.95 4.76
N ALA A 76 -2.12 -19.92 3.56
CA ALA A 76 -2.81 -19.62 2.31
C ALA A 76 -2.49 -20.67 1.24
N GLY A 77 -3.40 -20.89 0.28
CA GLY A 77 -3.15 -21.80 -0.85
C GLY A 77 -1.99 -21.33 -1.76
N PRO A 78 -1.56 -22.17 -2.72
CA PRO A 78 -0.62 -21.72 -3.76
C PRO A 78 -1.28 -20.70 -4.71
N PRO A 79 -0.50 -19.92 -5.47
CA PRO A 79 -1.04 -19.06 -6.54
C PRO A 79 -1.72 -19.88 -7.64
N ASP A 80 -2.64 -19.24 -8.35
CA ASP A 80 -3.22 -19.76 -9.59
C ASP A 80 -2.16 -19.71 -10.70
N THR A 81 -1.71 -20.90 -11.10
CA THR A 81 -0.65 -21.10 -12.09
C THR A 81 -1.03 -20.61 -13.49
N SER A 82 -2.33 -20.49 -13.79
CA SER A 82 -2.81 -19.98 -15.09
C SER A 82 -2.64 -18.47 -15.25
N LYS A 83 -2.38 -17.75 -14.14
CA LYS A 83 -2.17 -16.30 -14.09
C LYS A 83 -0.69 -15.91 -13.96
N ILE A 84 0.24 -16.87 -13.96
CA ILE A 84 1.68 -16.60 -13.89
C ILE A 84 2.23 -16.62 -15.33
N PRO A 85 2.89 -15.55 -15.80
CA PRO A 85 3.58 -15.58 -17.10
C PRO A 85 4.62 -16.70 -17.14
N ILE A 86 4.70 -17.40 -18.29
CA ILE A 86 5.60 -18.56 -18.45
C ILE A 86 7.06 -18.23 -18.11
N ALA A 87 7.51 -17.02 -18.44
CA ALA A 87 8.87 -16.54 -18.17
C ALA A 87 9.17 -16.31 -16.67
N ASP A 88 8.16 -16.03 -15.86
CA ASP A 88 8.28 -15.73 -14.42
C ASP A 88 8.04 -16.95 -13.52
N ALA A 89 7.57 -18.08 -14.08
CA ALA A 89 7.22 -19.28 -13.31
C ALA A 89 8.42 -19.98 -12.65
N VAL A 90 9.61 -19.89 -13.26
CA VAL A 90 10.85 -20.51 -12.78
C VAL A 90 11.90 -19.43 -12.54
N GLY A 91 12.58 -19.48 -11.39
CA GLY A 91 13.51 -18.44 -10.95
C GLY A 91 13.01 -17.70 -9.71
N VAL A 92 13.44 -16.44 -9.57
CA VAL A 92 13.22 -15.65 -8.35
C VAL A 92 12.03 -14.69 -8.51
N THR A 93 11.07 -14.80 -7.60
CA THR A 93 9.99 -13.83 -7.39
C THR A 93 9.89 -13.44 -5.90
N VAL A 94 8.78 -12.83 -5.48
CA VAL A 94 8.54 -12.33 -4.12
C VAL A 94 7.17 -12.80 -3.61
N VAL A 95 7.10 -13.12 -2.31
CA VAL A 95 5.84 -13.20 -1.56
C VAL A 95 5.81 -12.08 -0.52
N LEU A 96 4.68 -11.41 -0.39
CA LEU A 96 4.44 -10.29 0.52
C LEU A 96 3.43 -10.71 1.59
N LEU A 97 3.76 -10.44 2.85
CA LEU A 97 2.81 -10.43 3.96
C LEU A 97 2.52 -8.96 4.30
N THR A 98 1.30 -8.49 4.04
CA THR A 98 0.86 -7.13 4.38
C THR A 98 -0.10 -7.15 5.57
N CYS A 99 0.00 -6.15 6.44
CA CYS A 99 -1.00 -5.88 7.47
C CYS A 99 -1.53 -4.46 7.34
N SER A 100 -2.86 -4.34 7.38
CA SER A 100 -3.62 -3.11 7.28
C SER A 100 -4.53 -2.94 8.49
N TYR A 101 -4.77 -1.69 8.86
CA TYR A 101 -5.75 -1.31 9.88
C TYR A 101 -6.64 -0.22 9.29
N LYS A 102 -7.98 -0.36 9.40
CA LYS A 102 -8.95 0.55 8.75
C LYS A 102 -8.64 0.79 7.26
N SER A 103 -8.34 -0.29 6.53
CA SER A 103 -7.92 -0.29 5.11
C SER A 103 -6.65 0.50 4.77
N LYS A 104 -5.89 0.98 5.77
CA LYS A 104 -4.57 1.61 5.59
C LYS A 104 -3.48 0.59 5.89
N GLU A 105 -2.70 0.20 4.89
CA GLU A 105 -1.52 -0.64 5.06
C GLU A 105 -0.46 0.10 5.89
N PHE A 106 0.03 -0.51 6.98
CA PHE A 106 1.06 0.08 7.84
C PHE A 106 2.36 -0.72 7.85
N ILE A 107 2.34 -1.99 7.43
CA ILE A 107 3.54 -2.82 7.33
C ILE A 107 3.44 -3.87 6.22
N ARG A 108 4.56 -4.08 5.54
CA ARG A 108 4.76 -5.08 4.49
C ARG A 108 6.06 -5.83 4.78
N VAL A 109 6.00 -7.15 4.78
CA VAL A 109 7.16 -8.04 4.92
C VAL A 109 7.28 -8.86 3.64
N GLY A 110 8.24 -8.51 2.79
CA GLY A 110 8.53 -9.24 1.57
C GLY A 110 9.63 -10.28 1.76
N TYR A 111 9.45 -11.46 1.18
CA TYR A 111 10.47 -12.51 1.09
C TYR A 111 10.74 -12.84 -0.38
N TYR A 112 12.01 -12.99 -0.74
CA TYR A 112 12.36 -13.60 -2.01
C TYR A 112 11.97 -15.09 -2.02
N VAL A 113 11.49 -15.55 -3.15
CA VAL A 113 11.04 -16.92 -3.39
C VAL A 113 11.75 -17.43 -4.64
N ASN A 114 12.54 -18.48 -4.52
CA ASN A 114 13.15 -19.16 -5.66
C ASN A 114 12.31 -20.41 -6.01
N ASN A 115 11.75 -20.46 -7.21
CA ASN A 115 11.07 -21.62 -7.76
C ASN A 115 12.03 -22.34 -8.71
N GLU A 116 12.39 -23.59 -8.42
CA GLU A 116 13.27 -24.39 -9.27
C GLU A 116 12.77 -25.82 -9.39
N TYR A 117 13.05 -26.47 -10.53
CA TYR A 117 12.84 -27.92 -10.64
C TYR A 117 13.79 -28.65 -9.70
N SER A 118 13.33 -29.68 -8.99
CA SER A 118 14.23 -30.53 -8.19
C SER A 118 14.99 -31.56 -9.04
N ASP A 119 14.47 -31.86 -10.23
CA ASP A 119 15.00 -32.81 -11.22
C ASP A 119 16.16 -32.18 -12.03
N PRO A 120 17.38 -32.76 -12.03
CA PRO A 120 18.52 -32.23 -12.78
C PRO A 120 18.27 -32.11 -14.29
N GLU A 121 17.54 -33.04 -14.90
CA GLU A 121 17.28 -33.01 -16.35
C GLU A 121 16.44 -31.77 -16.72
N LEU A 122 15.46 -31.43 -15.87
CA LEU A 122 14.62 -30.24 -16.04
C LEU A 122 15.31 -28.93 -15.63
N LYS A 123 16.39 -29.00 -14.83
CA LYS A 123 17.26 -27.84 -14.58
C LYS A 123 18.14 -27.53 -15.79
N GLU A 124 18.72 -28.56 -16.43
CA GLU A 124 19.60 -28.39 -17.59
C GLU A 124 18.82 -28.11 -18.87
N THR A 125 17.66 -28.74 -19.05
CA THR A 125 16.78 -28.58 -20.21
C THR A 125 15.34 -28.32 -19.73
N PRO A 126 15.01 -27.08 -19.31
CA PRO A 126 13.67 -26.74 -18.85
C PRO A 126 12.65 -26.83 -20.01
N PRO A 127 11.42 -27.32 -19.76
CA PRO A 127 10.38 -27.41 -20.77
C PRO A 127 9.79 -26.02 -21.11
N ASP A 128 9.31 -25.85 -22.35
CA ASP A 128 8.67 -24.62 -22.84
C ASP A 128 7.44 -24.20 -22.01
N MET A 129 6.75 -25.17 -21.40
CA MET A 129 5.62 -24.94 -20.49
C MET A 129 6.00 -25.39 -19.07
N PRO A 130 5.83 -24.53 -18.04
CA PRO A 130 6.23 -24.87 -16.67
C PRO A 130 5.44 -26.04 -16.10
N VAL A 131 6.14 -27.02 -15.51
CA VAL A 131 5.53 -28.20 -14.88
C VAL A 131 5.49 -28.00 -13.37
N TYR A 132 4.49 -27.27 -12.89
CA TYR A 132 4.39 -26.82 -11.49
C TYR A 132 4.42 -27.95 -10.44
N ASP A 133 3.92 -29.15 -10.76
CA ASP A 133 4.01 -30.34 -9.89
C ASP A 133 5.45 -30.78 -9.60
N LYS A 134 6.41 -30.38 -10.45
CA LYS A 134 7.84 -30.67 -10.31
C LYS A 134 8.66 -29.47 -9.81
N LEU A 135 8.04 -28.32 -9.59
CA LEU A 135 8.70 -27.15 -9.02
C LEU A 135 8.74 -27.25 -7.50
N GLN A 136 9.91 -26.95 -6.94
CA GLN A 136 10.15 -26.74 -5.53
C GLN A 136 10.34 -25.24 -5.27
N ARG A 137 9.64 -24.75 -4.25
CA ARG A 137 9.65 -23.37 -3.78
C ARG A 137 10.55 -23.25 -2.57
N ASN A 138 11.50 -22.31 -2.60
CA ASN A 138 12.35 -21.97 -1.47
C ASN A 138 12.24 -20.48 -1.15
N ILE A 139 11.65 -20.17 0.01
CA ILE A 139 11.49 -18.82 0.54
C ILE A 139 12.75 -18.45 1.34
N LEU A 140 13.38 -17.32 1.01
CA LEU A 140 14.58 -16.82 1.68
C LEU A 140 14.23 -16.17 3.04
N ALA A 141 13.82 -17.01 3.99
CA ALA A 141 13.32 -16.62 5.30
C ALA A 141 14.32 -15.79 6.14
N THR A 142 15.63 -15.89 5.85
CA THR A 142 16.70 -15.20 6.58
C THR A 142 16.91 -13.74 6.17
N CYS A 143 16.34 -13.28 5.06
CA CYS A 143 16.54 -11.92 4.54
C CYS A 143 15.21 -11.21 4.19
N PRO A 144 14.26 -11.08 5.14
CA PRO A 144 13.02 -10.36 4.92
C PRO A 144 13.26 -8.88 4.62
N ARG A 145 12.42 -8.31 3.75
CA ARG A 145 12.37 -6.88 3.44
C ARG A 145 11.15 -6.27 4.12
N VAL A 146 11.38 -5.55 5.21
CA VAL A 146 10.32 -4.91 6.00
C VAL A 146 10.18 -3.45 5.59
N THR A 147 9.04 -3.09 5.01
CA THR A 147 8.64 -1.71 4.74
C THR A 147 7.54 -1.32 5.72
N ARG A 148 7.62 -0.10 6.28
CA ARG A 148 6.66 0.43 7.25
C ARG A 148 6.11 1.75 6.76
N PHE A 149 4.79 1.92 6.84
CA PHE A 149 4.08 3.12 6.44
C PHE A 149 3.50 3.80 7.68
N LYS A 150 3.38 5.13 7.64
CA LYS A 150 2.68 5.88 8.69
C LYS A 150 1.20 5.92 8.33
N ILE A 151 0.35 5.55 9.29
CA ILE A 151 -1.10 5.64 9.18
C ILE A 151 -1.67 6.38 10.39
N ASP A 152 -2.86 6.94 10.23
CA ASP A 152 -3.68 7.45 11.32
C ASP A 152 -4.42 6.26 11.94
N TRP A 153 -4.22 6.04 13.24
CA TRP A 153 -4.80 4.92 14.00
C TRP A 153 -6.10 5.30 14.70
N ASP A 154 -6.28 6.59 14.96
CA ASP A 154 -7.42 7.18 15.65
C ASP A 154 -8.30 7.91 14.65
N ASP A 155 -9.61 7.90 14.88
CA ASP A 155 -10.55 8.70 14.09
C ASP A 155 -10.51 10.14 14.58
N ASN A 156 -9.43 10.84 14.24
CA ASN A 156 -9.31 12.28 14.48
C ASN A 156 -10.37 13.01 13.62
N GLN A 157 -11.54 13.26 14.19
CA GLN A 157 -12.60 14.10 13.60
C GLN A 157 -12.25 15.60 13.60
N ASP A 158 -11.07 15.99 14.08
CA ASP A 158 -10.58 17.37 14.13
C ASP A 158 -10.08 17.90 12.77
N SER A 159 -10.98 17.88 11.78
CA SER A 159 -10.83 18.67 10.54
C SER A 159 -12.17 19.27 10.07
N GLU A 160 -13.03 19.67 11.01
CA GLU A 160 -13.95 20.78 10.71
C GLU A 160 -13.11 22.03 10.41
N ASN A 161 -13.13 22.44 9.14
CA ASN A 161 -12.51 23.66 8.65
C ASN A 161 -13.33 24.88 9.13
N ILE A 162 -13.22 25.21 10.42
CA ILE A 162 -13.77 26.46 10.96
C ILE A 162 -12.78 27.58 10.61
N PRO A 163 -13.13 28.54 9.72
CA PRO A 163 -12.27 29.69 9.47
C PRO A 163 -12.15 30.51 10.75
N PRO A 164 -10.96 31.02 11.12
CA PRO A 164 -10.82 31.81 12.33
C PRO A 164 -11.66 33.09 12.22
N MET A 165 -12.71 33.18 13.04
CA MET A 165 -13.45 34.43 13.25
C MET A 165 -12.47 35.50 13.74
N GLN A 166 -12.35 36.59 13.00
CA GLN A 166 -11.60 37.75 13.46
C GLN A 166 -12.35 38.38 14.63
N ASN A 167 -11.68 38.49 15.77
CA ASN A 167 -12.18 39.26 16.91
C ASN A 167 -12.27 40.73 16.52
N THR A 168 -13.49 41.26 16.38
CA THR A 168 -13.75 42.70 16.39
C THR A 168 -14.29 43.09 17.75
N ASP A 169 -13.47 43.78 18.53
CA ASP A 169 -13.86 44.34 19.82
C ASP A 169 -15.10 45.22 19.67
N THR A 170 -16.15 44.88 20.41
CA THR A 170 -17.40 45.66 20.41
C THR A 170 -17.39 46.64 21.58
N GLU A 171 -16.74 47.79 21.41
CA GLU A 171 -17.02 48.95 22.25
C GLU A 171 -18.32 49.62 21.81
N SER A 172 -19.16 49.94 22.79
CA SER A 172 -20.49 50.52 22.61
C SER A 172 -20.44 52.00 22.22
N ASN A 173 -21.21 52.43 21.20
CA ASN A 173 -22.05 53.64 21.31
C ASN A 173 -23.11 53.84 20.22
N GLN A 174 -24.35 54.01 20.68
CA GLN A 174 -25.34 55.05 20.33
C GLN A 174 -25.74 55.35 18.87
N MET A 175 -27.06 55.33 18.67
CA MET A 175 -27.80 55.90 17.52
C MET A 175 -27.45 57.37 17.25
N TYR A 176 -27.33 57.74 15.97
CA TYR A 176 -27.90 58.98 15.42
C TYR A 176 -28.32 58.76 13.96
N ASP A 177 -29.16 59.67 13.45
CA ASP A 177 -30.06 59.47 12.31
C ASP A 177 -29.81 60.47 11.16
N GLU A 178 -30.41 60.18 10.01
CA GLU A 178 -30.73 61.05 8.86
C GLU A 178 -29.64 61.70 7.96
N LYS A 179 -29.78 61.38 6.67
CA LYS A 179 -29.88 62.29 5.50
C LYS A 179 -28.63 62.90 4.81
N SER A 180 -28.50 62.45 3.55
CA SER A 180 -28.57 63.27 2.33
C SER A 180 -27.31 63.84 1.67
N ASN A 181 -27.45 63.93 0.35
CA ASN A 181 -26.61 64.52 -0.70
C ASN A 181 -25.27 63.85 -1.04
N ASP A 182 -24.75 63.89 -2.28
CA ASP A 182 -25.23 63.87 -3.68
C ASP A 182 -23.97 64.14 -4.56
N GLU A 183 -24.01 63.75 -5.84
CA GLU A 183 -23.15 64.16 -6.97
C GLU A 183 -21.60 64.07 -6.91
N LEU A 184 -21.04 63.21 -7.78
CA LEU A 184 -20.13 63.51 -8.93
C LEU A 184 -19.39 62.21 -9.34
N LEU A 185 -19.70 61.49 -10.45
CA LEU A 185 -19.33 61.78 -11.85
C LEU A 185 -17.84 62.21 -11.99
N LYS A 186 -16.96 61.59 -12.80
CA LYS A 186 -17.11 61.05 -14.18
C LYS A 186 -15.86 60.17 -14.58
N PRO A 187 -15.57 59.74 -15.85
CA PRO A 187 -15.29 58.33 -16.15
C PRO A 187 -13.90 57.98 -16.79
N MET A 188 -13.77 56.70 -17.19
CA MET A 188 -12.71 56.06 -18.02
C MET A 188 -12.30 56.84 -19.30
N PRO A 189 -11.08 56.61 -19.85
CA PRO A 189 -10.73 55.48 -20.75
C PRO A 189 -9.35 54.84 -20.42
N GLY A 190 -8.88 53.71 -20.99
CA GLY A 190 -9.42 52.80 -22.01
C GLY A 190 -8.27 52.02 -22.70
N PHE A 191 -8.60 51.09 -23.62
CA PHE A 191 -7.72 50.22 -24.44
C PHE A 191 -7.05 49.03 -23.68
N HIS A 192 -7.20 47.75 -24.09
CA HIS A 192 -6.88 47.10 -25.39
C HIS A 192 -5.37 47.19 -25.71
N ASP A 193 -4.63 46.27 -26.34
CA ASP A 193 -4.80 44.88 -26.84
C ASP A 193 -3.35 44.39 -27.19
N ASP A 194 -2.99 43.12 -27.41
CA ASP A 194 -3.51 41.78 -27.08
C ASP A 194 -2.44 40.75 -27.58
N SER A 195 -2.72 39.43 -27.52
CA SER A 195 -2.30 38.44 -28.54
C SER A 195 -0.82 37.98 -28.63
N ASN A 196 -0.64 36.71 -28.20
CA ASN A 196 -0.38 35.56 -29.09
C ASN A 196 1.02 34.90 -29.17
N SER A 197 0.96 33.59 -29.45
CA SER A 197 1.88 32.73 -30.22
C SER A 197 2.76 31.70 -29.50
N MET A 198 2.49 30.43 -29.84
CA MET A 198 3.36 29.25 -29.65
C MET A 198 4.63 29.31 -30.52
N ARG A 199 5.66 28.51 -30.18
CA ARG A 199 6.03 27.27 -30.93
C ARG A 199 7.17 26.48 -30.30
N MET A 200 7.17 25.16 -30.55
CA MET A 200 8.31 24.26 -30.36
C MET A 200 9.20 24.27 -31.61
N GLU A 201 10.50 24.02 -31.43
CA GLU A 201 11.36 23.48 -32.48
C GLU A 201 12.24 22.35 -31.92
N THR A 202 12.55 21.39 -32.79
CA THR A 202 13.31 20.17 -32.48
C THR A 202 14.41 20.07 -33.52
N GLU A 203 15.68 20.00 -33.11
CA GLU A 203 16.78 19.74 -34.03
C GLU A 203 17.51 18.44 -33.70
N LEU A 204 17.74 17.65 -34.75
CA LEU A 204 18.58 16.46 -34.81
C LEU A 204 19.77 16.80 -35.72
N VAL A 205 21.00 16.71 -35.24
CA VAL A 205 22.20 16.79 -36.08
C VAL A 205 23.25 15.78 -35.60
N THR A 206 23.49 14.77 -36.46
CA THR A 206 24.62 13.81 -36.56
C THR A 206 25.28 13.29 -35.29
#